data_AF-A0A7X4WAR7-F1
#
_entry.id   AF-A0A7X4WAR7-F1
#
_cell.length_a   1.000
_cell.length_b   1.000
_cell.length_c   1.000
_cell.angle_alpha   90.00
_cell.angle_beta   90.00
_cell.angle_gamma   90.00
#
_symmetry.space_group_name_H-M   'P 1'
#
loop_
_entity.id
_entity.type
_entity.pdbx_description
1 polymer ?
#
loop_
_entity_poly.entity_id
_entity_poly.type
_entity_poly.pdbx_seq_one_letter_code
_entity_poly.pdbx_strand_id
1 'polypeptide(L)'
;MTDTQTPSNSHTWQSGDWKDKANSQAPYNGIQITGIPQYNDNGAFVSAAITITDYTNDPAGISSNIQALTIAQGKINIPAPEAPTDSADADNSNETTNSDSEPNTAPDNSDTATVDATSEQINAEPENNQNAQPDPSDDKNNDFTVNGWLALESNTMDLFLRVHFMYGLEPFQKEELGYIMGFSALLKSDD
;
A
#
# COMPACT_ATOMS: atom_id res chain seq x y z
N MET A 1 29.68 -13.48 -16.75
CA MET A 1 28.55 -12.87 -17.49
C MET A 1 28.18 -11.64 -16.69
N THR A 2 28.10 -10.49 -17.33
CA THR A 2 27.79 -9.21 -16.69
C THR A 2 26.46 -8.75 -17.24
N ASP A 3 25.42 -8.83 -16.41
CA ASP A 3 24.07 -8.42 -16.78
C ASP A 3 24.02 -6.90 -16.88
N THR A 4 24.20 -6.37 -18.09
CA THR A 4 23.98 -4.96 -18.39
C THR A 4 22.49 -4.70 -18.53
N GLN A 5 21.80 -4.62 -17.39
CA GLN A 5 20.42 -4.16 -17.35
C GLN A 5 20.40 -2.66 -17.69
N THR A 6 19.99 -2.34 -18.92
CA THR A 6 19.85 -0.96 -19.40
C THR A 6 18.95 -0.17 -18.44
N PRO A 7 19.38 1.02 -17.96
CA PRO A 7 18.59 1.81 -17.03
C PRO A 7 17.28 2.22 -17.70
N SER A 8 16.18 1.66 -17.19
CA SER A 8 14.85 1.93 -17.69
C SER A 8 14.34 3.23 -17.06
N ASN A 9 14.15 4.26 -17.88
CA ASN A 9 13.72 5.57 -17.41
C ASN A 9 12.39 5.46 -16.63
N SER A 10 12.37 6.03 -15.43
CA SER A 10 11.15 6.15 -14.65
C SER A 10 10.20 7.14 -15.32
N HIS A 11 8.92 6.82 -15.27
CA HIS A 11 7.83 7.69 -15.70
C HIS A 11 7.08 8.15 -14.45
N THR A 12 6.68 9.41 -14.39
CA THR A 12 5.94 9.99 -13.27
C THR A 12 4.67 10.63 -13.77
N TRP A 13 3.56 10.37 -13.09
CA TRP A 13 2.28 11.05 -13.26
C TRP A 13 1.80 11.58 -11.90
N GLN A 14 1.08 12.70 -11.92
CA GLN A 14 0.61 13.40 -10.72
C GLN A 14 -0.87 13.80 -10.90
N SER A 15 -1.64 13.62 -9.83
CA SER A 15 -3.07 13.92 -9.74
C SER A 15 -3.37 15.17 -8.93
N GLY A 16 -4.52 15.79 -9.18
CA GLY A 16 -5.05 16.92 -8.42
C GLY A 16 -4.32 18.24 -8.66
N ASP A 17 -4.45 19.16 -7.71
CA ASP A 17 -3.86 20.50 -7.78
C ASP A 17 -2.38 20.45 -7.33
N TRP A 18 -1.58 19.66 -8.04
CA TRP A 18 -0.18 19.41 -7.70
C TRP A 18 0.65 20.69 -7.76
N LYS A 19 1.45 20.92 -6.72
CA LYS A 19 2.28 22.12 -6.57
C LYS A 19 3.71 21.78 -6.16
N ASP A 20 4.66 22.55 -6.69
CA ASP A 20 6.07 22.55 -6.27
C ASP A 20 6.23 22.78 -4.76
N LYS A 21 5.31 23.55 -4.18
CA LYS A 21 5.14 23.71 -2.74
C LYS A 21 3.75 23.24 -2.34
N ALA A 22 3.68 22.13 -1.60
CA ALA A 22 2.47 21.60 -1.00
C ALA A 22 1.71 22.65 -0.16
N ASN A 23 0.42 22.43 0.03
CA ASN A 23 -0.41 23.25 0.91
C ASN A 23 0.10 23.16 2.36
N SER A 24 -0.17 24.18 3.19
CA SER A 24 0.26 24.17 4.61
C SER A 24 -0.61 23.28 5.52
N GLN A 25 -1.68 22.69 4.98
CA GLN A 25 -2.65 21.82 5.65
C GLN A 25 -3.18 20.81 4.61
N ALA A 26 -3.71 19.68 5.09
CA ALA A 26 -4.32 18.66 4.23
C ALA A 26 -5.50 19.22 3.39
N PRO A 27 -5.69 18.78 2.13
CA PRO A 27 -4.80 17.88 1.38
C PRO A 27 -3.48 18.58 0.99
N TYR A 28 -2.32 17.99 1.31
CA TYR A 28 -1.02 18.64 1.09
C TYR A 28 -0.68 18.71 -0.41
N ASN A 29 -0.74 17.57 -1.09
CA ASN A 29 -0.73 17.42 -2.54
C ASN A 29 -1.72 16.29 -2.93
N GLY A 30 -1.81 15.93 -4.21
CA GLY A 30 -2.59 14.79 -4.66
C GLY A 30 -1.80 13.48 -4.64
N ILE A 31 -2.12 12.58 -5.58
CA ILE A 31 -1.40 11.31 -5.75
C ILE A 31 -0.25 11.48 -6.73
N GLN A 32 0.91 10.91 -6.43
CA GLN A 32 1.97 10.68 -7.39
C GLN A 32 2.05 9.19 -7.72
N ILE A 33 2.14 8.85 -9.00
CA ILE A 33 2.36 7.48 -9.46
C ILE A 33 3.65 7.45 -10.27
N THR A 34 4.60 6.63 -9.86
CA THR A 34 5.81 6.34 -10.63
C THR A 34 5.74 4.93 -11.20
N GLY A 35 6.27 4.76 -12.42
CA GLY A 35 6.37 3.48 -13.09
C GLY A 35 7.76 3.28 -13.67
N ILE A 36 8.40 2.17 -13.29
CA ILE A 36 9.71 1.76 -13.80
C ILE A 36 9.49 0.49 -14.64
N PRO A 37 9.52 0.57 -15.97
CA PRO A 37 9.38 -0.61 -16.82
C PRO A 37 10.61 -1.52 -16.66
N GLN A 38 10.38 -2.82 -16.79
CA GLN A 38 11.38 -3.88 -16.69
C GLN A 38 11.35 -4.69 -17.98
N TYR A 39 12.52 -4.91 -18.55
CA TYR A 39 12.69 -5.60 -19.84
C TYR A 39 13.62 -6.80 -19.67
N ASN A 40 13.45 -7.80 -20.54
CA ASN A 40 14.37 -8.93 -20.66
C ASN A 40 15.57 -8.60 -21.57
N ASP A 41 16.51 -9.56 -21.69
CA ASP A 41 17.73 -9.45 -22.49
C ASP A 41 17.48 -9.16 -23.98
N ASN A 42 16.29 -9.49 -24.51
CA ASN A 42 15.88 -9.19 -25.88
C ASN A 42 15.27 -7.78 -26.01
N GLY A 43 15.30 -6.98 -24.95
CA GLY A 43 14.68 -5.66 -24.87
C GLY A 43 13.15 -5.69 -24.81
N ALA A 44 12.49 -6.84 -24.64
CA ALA A 44 11.03 -6.91 -24.59
C ALA A 44 10.49 -6.69 -23.17
N PHE A 45 9.40 -5.93 -23.07
CA PHE A 45 8.76 -5.60 -21.79
C PHE A 45 8.30 -6.88 -21.07
N VAL A 46 8.56 -6.94 -19.76
CA VAL A 46 8.16 -8.04 -18.86
C VAL A 46 7.14 -7.56 -17.84
N SER A 47 7.45 -6.47 -17.15
CA SER A 47 6.69 -5.94 -16.02
C SER A 47 6.96 -4.46 -15.80
N ALA A 48 6.17 -3.79 -14.98
CA ALA A 48 6.52 -2.48 -14.41
C ALA A 48 6.46 -2.55 -12.88
N ALA A 49 7.47 -2.01 -12.22
CA ALA A 49 7.39 -1.69 -10.79
C ALA A 49 6.62 -0.37 -10.66
N ILE A 50 5.53 -0.36 -9.88
CA ILE A 50 4.67 0.81 -9.69
C ILE A 50 4.70 1.22 -8.21
N THR A 51 4.98 2.50 -7.95
CA THR A 51 4.82 3.12 -6.63
C THR A 51 3.74 4.19 -6.70
N ILE A 52 2.81 4.15 -5.75
CA ILE A 52 1.71 5.10 -5.60
C ILE A 52 1.94 5.80 -4.27
N THR A 53 2.26 7.09 -4.30
CA THR A 53 2.46 7.89 -3.09
C THR A 53 1.31 8.86 -2.91
N ASP A 54 0.61 8.74 -1.79
CA ASP A 54 -0.48 9.61 -1.38
C ASP A 54 0.02 10.73 -0.47
N TYR A 55 -0.17 11.98 -0.90
CA TYR A 55 0.16 13.19 -0.15
C TYR A 55 -1.08 13.91 0.40
N THR A 56 -2.21 13.20 0.55
CA THR A 56 -3.44 13.78 1.12
C THR A 56 -3.23 14.17 2.58
N ASN A 57 -2.89 13.21 3.44
CA ASN A 57 -2.78 13.43 4.90
C ASN A 57 -1.34 13.68 5.39
N ASP A 58 -0.33 13.25 4.64
CA ASP A 58 1.08 13.37 5.02
C ASP A 58 1.87 14.17 3.96
N PRO A 59 2.55 15.28 4.32
CA PRO A 59 3.43 16.01 3.40
C PRO A 59 4.70 15.25 2.98
N ALA A 60 5.13 14.23 3.72
CA ALA A 60 6.20 13.31 3.32
C ALA A 60 5.69 12.26 2.31
N GLY A 61 4.41 11.92 2.40
CA GLY A 61 3.69 11.03 1.49
C GLY A 61 3.82 9.56 1.85
N ILE A 62 2.72 8.83 1.75
CA ILE A 62 2.64 7.40 2.13
C ILE A 62 2.55 6.54 0.87
N SER A 63 3.40 5.52 0.77
CA SER A 63 3.59 4.76 -0.48
C SER A 63 3.07 3.33 -0.43
N SER A 64 2.23 2.99 -1.41
CA SER A 64 1.89 1.60 -1.78
C SER A 64 2.75 1.16 -2.96
N ASN A 65 3.24 -0.08 -2.94
CA ASN A 65 4.17 -0.61 -3.94
C ASN A 65 3.66 -1.89 -4.59
N ILE A 66 3.81 -1.98 -5.92
CA ILE A 66 3.59 -3.19 -6.73
C ILE A 66 4.90 -3.49 -7.46
N GLN A 67 5.63 -4.50 -7.00
CA GLN A 67 6.99 -4.79 -7.48
C GLN A 67 7.05 -5.26 -8.94
N ALA A 68 6.00 -5.94 -9.42
CA ALA A 68 5.88 -6.40 -10.79
C ALA A 68 4.40 -6.47 -11.22
N LEU A 69 3.92 -5.40 -11.86
CA LEU A 69 2.67 -5.39 -12.60
C LEU A 69 2.91 -5.91 -14.03
N THR A 70 2.06 -6.81 -14.51
CA THR A 70 2.13 -7.47 -15.82
C THR A 70 0.76 -7.40 -16.51
N ILE A 71 0.73 -7.54 -17.84
CA ILE A 71 -0.53 -7.60 -18.60
C ILE A 71 -1.40 -8.80 -18.12
N ALA A 72 -0.76 -9.94 -17.82
CA ALA A 72 -1.45 -11.18 -17.50
C ALA A 72 -2.23 -11.17 -16.17
N GLN A 73 -1.87 -10.28 -15.23
CA GLN A 73 -2.61 -10.08 -13.98
C GLN A 73 -3.94 -9.34 -14.20
N GLY A 74 -4.10 -8.61 -15.31
CA GLY A 74 -5.29 -7.79 -15.56
C GLY A 74 -5.43 -6.67 -14.54
N LYS A 75 -6.62 -6.56 -13.93
CA LYS A 75 -6.89 -5.58 -12.86
C LYS A 75 -6.45 -6.13 -11.52
N ILE A 76 -5.57 -5.41 -10.82
CA ILE A 76 -5.21 -5.69 -9.44
C ILE A 76 -5.61 -4.53 -8.53
N ASN A 77 -6.08 -4.83 -7.33
CA ASN A 77 -6.33 -3.79 -6.33
C ASN A 77 -5.00 -3.16 -5.90
N ILE A 78 -5.04 -1.87 -5.58
CA ILE A 78 -3.93 -1.15 -4.96
C ILE A 78 -3.75 -1.75 -3.55
N PRO A 79 -2.56 -2.29 -3.21
CA PRO A 79 -2.33 -2.84 -1.87
C PRO A 79 -2.33 -1.72 -0.83
N ALA A 80 -2.60 -2.08 0.43
CA ALA A 80 -2.33 -1.16 1.53
C ALA A 80 -0.80 -0.93 1.62
N PRO A 81 -0.35 0.27 2.02
CA PRO A 81 1.04 0.50 2.41
C PRO A 81 1.48 -0.48 3.49
N GLU A 82 2.77 -0.81 3.50
CA GLU A 82 3.38 -1.47 4.66
C GLU A 82 3.18 -0.58 5.89
N ALA A 83 2.88 -1.20 7.05
CA ALA A 83 2.76 -0.48 8.31
C ALA A 83 4.09 0.25 8.60
N PRO A 84 4.07 1.44 9.24
CA PRO A 84 5.28 2.07 9.70
C PRO A 84 6.05 1.08 10.58
N THR A 85 7.32 0.82 10.26
CA THR A 85 8.19 0.08 11.17
C THR A 85 8.44 0.97 12.38
N ASP A 86 7.64 0.80 13.43
CA ASP A 86 7.86 1.45 14.71
C ASP A 86 9.31 1.21 15.14
N SER A 87 10.09 2.28 15.21
CA SER A 87 11.44 2.21 15.74
C SER A 87 11.31 1.96 17.24
N ALA A 88 11.51 0.71 17.63
CA ALA A 88 11.67 0.33 19.03
C ALA A 88 12.76 1.18 19.71
N ASP A 89 12.67 1.25 21.05
CA ASP A 89 13.57 1.94 21.96
C ASP A 89 13.54 3.48 21.94
N ALA A 90 12.36 4.03 22.27
CA ALA A 90 12.32 5.24 23.09
C ALA A 90 12.74 4.90 24.54
N ASP A 91 14.05 4.88 24.81
CA ASP A 91 14.62 4.81 26.16
C ASP A 91 14.20 6.06 26.97
N ASN A 92 13.08 5.96 27.68
CA ASN A 92 12.59 7.00 28.58
C ASN A 92 13.20 6.83 29.98
N SER A 93 14.52 6.97 30.07
CA SER A 93 15.25 7.11 31.32
C SER A 93 15.04 8.49 31.95
N ASN A 94 13.84 8.76 32.46
CA ASN A 94 13.59 9.91 33.34
C ASN A 94 13.38 9.45 34.79
N GLU A 95 14.50 9.26 35.48
CA GLU A 95 14.57 8.97 36.90
C GLU A 95 14.00 10.16 37.71
N THR A 96 12.98 9.91 38.53
CA THR A 96 12.58 10.85 39.60
C THR A 96 12.11 10.08 40.82
N THR A 97 12.85 10.26 41.91
CA THR A 97 12.67 9.56 43.18
C THR A 97 11.66 10.27 44.08
N ASN A 98 10.76 9.51 44.72
CA ASN A 98 10.78 9.32 46.19
C ASN A 98 9.55 8.57 46.75
N SER A 99 9.88 7.53 47.54
CA SER A 99 9.29 7.16 48.85
C SER A 99 7.79 6.88 49.01
N ASP A 100 7.51 5.60 49.21
CA ASP A 100 6.70 5.00 50.30
C ASP A 100 5.42 5.71 50.81
N SER A 101 4.27 5.04 50.65
CA SER A 101 3.47 4.55 51.80
C SER A 101 2.28 3.67 51.34
N GLU A 102 2.37 2.36 51.60
CA GLU A 102 1.24 1.44 51.79
C GLU A 102 1.10 1.11 53.30
N PRO A 103 0.05 0.40 53.81
CA PRO A 103 -1.10 -0.22 53.13
C PRO A 103 -2.48 0.12 53.75
N ASN A 104 -3.59 -0.41 53.17
CA ASN A 104 -4.54 -1.26 53.93
C ASN A 104 -5.74 -1.82 53.10
N THR A 105 -5.77 -3.15 53.01
CA THR A 105 -6.90 -4.08 53.28
C THR A 105 -8.29 -3.92 52.64
N ALA A 106 -8.70 -4.97 51.90
CA ALA A 106 -10.09 -5.29 51.53
C ALA A 106 -10.87 -5.93 52.73
N PRO A 107 -12.22 -6.14 52.65
CA PRO A 107 -12.88 -7.14 51.76
C PRO A 107 -14.16 -6.55 51.07
N ASP A 108 -15.19 -7.23 50.55
CA ASP A 108 -15.66 -8.63 50.65
C ASP A 108 -16.48 -9.09 49.39
N ASN A 109 -17.41 -10.03 49.55
CA ASN A 109 -18.05 -10.88 48.52
C ASN A 109 -19.41 -10.41 47.97
N SER A 110 -19.79 -10.94 46.78
CA SER A 110 -21.01 -11.74 46.51
C SER A 110 -21.28 -11.77 44.98
N ASP A 111 -20.86 -12.76 44.19
CA ASP A 111 -21.28 -14.18 44.08
C ASP A 111 -22.45 -14.41 43.06
N THR A 112 -22.21 -15.40 42.18
CA THR A 112 -23.08 -16.19 41.26
C THR A 112 -24.30 -15.56 40.53
N ALA A 113 -24.64 -15.92 39.28
CA ALA A 113 -24.12 -16.91 38.31
C ALA A 113 -24.26 -16.32 36.86
N THR A 114 -24.48 -16.99 35.71
CA THR A 114 -24.96 -18.35 35.36
C THR A 114 -24.46 -18.79 33.96
N VAL A 115 -25.10 -19.79 33.34
CA VAL A 115 -24.77 -20.46 32.08
C VAL A 115 -25.63 -20.01 30.89
N ASP A 116 -25.09 -20.11 29.67
CA ASP A 116 -25.59 -21.13 28.72
C ASP A 116 -24.44 -21.65 27.85
N ALA A 117 -24.52 -22.90 27.42
CA ALA A 117 -23.49 -23.59 26.64
C ALA A 117 -24.15 -24.49 25.58
N THR A 118 -23.66 -24.43 24.35
CA THR A 118 -23.98 -25.46 23.34
C THR A 118 -22.77 -25.69 22.45
N SER A 119 -22.33 -26.93 22.37
CA SER A 119 -21.12 -27.35 21.65
C SER A 119 -21.43 -27.82 20.22
N GLU A 120 -20.52 -27.44 19.32
CA GLU A 120 -20.03 -28.13 18.13
C GLU A 120 -20.74 -29.42 17.64
N GLN A 121 -21.03 -29.49 16.34
CA GLN A 121 -20.61 -30.68 15.57
C GLN A 121 -20.27 -30.40 14.09
N ILE A 122 -18.98 -30.46 13.83
CA ILE A 122 -18.24 -30.65 12.57
C ILE A 122 -18.78 -31.71 11.60
N ASN A 123 -18.53 -31.52 10.30
CA ASN A 123 -18.38 -32.61 9.31
C ASN A 123 -17.49 -32.17 8.11
N ALA A 124 -16.63 -33.07 7.60
CA ALA A 124 -15.77 -32.84 6.43
C ALA A 124 -16.47 -33.24 5.10
N GLU A 125 -15.86 -33.27 3.89
CA GLU A 125 -14.47 -33.36 3.39
C GLU A 125 -14.46 -32.96 1.87
N PRO A 126 -13.35 -32.74 1.12
CA PRO A 126 -11.92 -32.55 1.45
C PRO A 126 -11.30 -31.25 0.85
N GLU A 127 -9.97 -31.11 1.00
CA GLU A 127 -9.15 -29.94 0.67
C GLU A 127 -8.84 -29.73 -0.84
N ASN A 128 -8.49 -28.48 -1.18
CA ASN A 128 -7.24 -28.07 -1.86
C ASN A 128 -7.40 -27.10 -3.06
N ASN A 129 -7.17 -25.82 -2.79
CA ASN A 129 -6.15 -25.05 -3.53
C ASN A 129 -5.79 -23.79 -2.73
N GLN A 130 -4.64 -23.81 -2.06
CA GLN A 130 -4.13 -22.64 -1.36
C GLN A 130 -3.66 -21.58 -2.37
N ASN A 131 -4.44 -20.51 -2.51
CA ASN A 131 -3.87 -19.20 -2.84
C ASN A 131 -3.95 -18.35 -1.58
N ALA A 132 -2.98 -18.55 -0.68
CA ALA A 132 -2.92 -17.89 0.61
C ALA A 132 -2.70 -16.38 0.41
N GLN A 133 -3.80 -15.64 0.35
CA GLN A 133 -3.83 -14.21 0.55
C GLN A 133 -3.22 -13.94 1.95
N PRO A 134 -2.22 -13.04 2.09
CA PRO A 134 -1.69 -12.72 3.41
C PRO A 134 -2.82 -12.15 4.28
N ASP A 135 -2.88 -12.66 5.50
CA ASP A 135 -3.81 -12.21 6.54
C ASP A 135 -3.50 -10.72 6.84
N PRO A 136 -4.48 -9.80 6.78
CA PRO A 136 -4.21 -8.40 7.06
C PRO A 136 -3.95 -8.22 8.56
N SER A 137 -2.67 -8.01 8.91
CA SER A 137 -2.32 -7.31 10.14
C SER A 137 -3.13 -6.02 10.22
N ASP A 138 -3.82 -5.79 11.35
CA ASP A 138 -4.86 -4.76 11.50
C ASP A 138 -4.30 -3.31 11.47
N ASP A 139 -2.98 -3.17 11.35
CA ASP A 139 -2.22 -1.91 11.25
C ASP A 139 -2.32 -1.28 9.85
N LYS A 140 -3.54 -0.96 9.42
CA LYS A 140 -3.74 -0.10 8.24
C LYS A 140 -3.19 1.29 8.54
N ASN A 141 -2.29 1.78 7.69
CA ASN A 141 -1.91 3.18 7.70
C ASN A 141 -3.11 4.05 7.28
N ASN A 142 -3.84 4.57 8.27
CA ASN A 142 -5.09 5.33 8.10
C ASN A 142 -4.92 6.64 7.30
N ASP A 143 -3.69 7.13 7.16
CA ASP A 143 -3.39 8.35 6.41
C ASP A 143 -3.32 8.10 4.89
N PHE A 144 -3.26 6.83 4.43
CA PHE A 144 -3.37 6.46 3.02
C PHE A 144 -4.84 6.35 2.58
N THR A 145 -5.24 7.23 1.67
CA THR A 145 -6.64 7.38 1.23
C THR A 145 -6.97 6.70 -0.09
N VAL A 146 -5.96 6.21 -0.83
CA VAL A 146 -6.17 5.64 -2.16
C VAL A 146 -6.86 4.28 -2.08
N ASN A 147 -7.99 4.14 -2.76
CA ASN A 147 -8.71 2.89 -2.91
C ASN A 147 -9.12 2.68 -4.37
N GLY A 148 -8.74 1.54 -4.97
CA GLY A 148 -9.04 1.24 -6.37
C GLY A 148 -8.15 0.16 -6.96
N TRP A 149 -8.03 0.16 -8.29
CA TRP A 149 -7.27 -0.82 -9.05
C TRP A 149 -6.39 -0.20 -10.14
N LEU A 150 -5.35 -0.95 -10.51
CA LEU A 150 -4.45 -0.68 -11.63
C LEU A 150 -4.45 -1.85 -12.61
N ALA A 151 -4.15 -1.60 -13.88
CA ALA A 151 -3.93 -2.62 -14.90
C ALA A 151 -2.91 -2.16 -15.93
N LEU A 152 -2.16 -3.10 -16.52
CA LEU A 152 -1.43 -2.86 -17.77
C LEU A 152 -2.25 -3.37 -18.95
N GLU A 153 -2.52 -2.49 -19.91
CA GLU A 153 -3.18 -2.83 -21.17
C GLU A 153 -2.25 -2.56 -22.35
N SER A 154 -2.08 -3.52 -23.25
CA SER A 154 -1.20 -3.41 -24.42
C SER A 154 -1.96 -3.01 -25.68
N ASN A 155 -1.41 -2.06 -26.43
CA ASN A 155 -1.70 -1.87 -27.86
C ASN A 155 -0.58 -2.53 -28.71
N THR A 156 -0.65 -2.42 -30.03
CA THR A 156 0.26 -3.10 -30.98
C THR A 156 1.75 -2.70 -30.89
N MET A 157 2.10 -1.63 -30.19
CA MET A 157 3.49 -1.17 -30.01
C MET A 157 3.85 -0.68 -28.59
N ASP A 158 2.85 -0.36 -27.77
CA ASP A 158 3.01 0.29 -26.46
C ASP A 158 2.13 -0.37 -25.41
N LEU A 159 2.53 -0.27 -24.15
CA LEU A 159 1.74 -0.64 -22.98
C LEU A 159 1.29 0.63 -22.25
N PHE A 160 0.09 0.62 -21.69
CA PHE A 160 -0.43 1.74 -20.93
C PHE A 160 -0.84 1.30 -19.52
N LEU A 161 -0.43 2.07 -18.51
CA LEU A 161 -0.95 1.95 -17.16
C LEU A 161 -2.35 2.57 -17.13
N ARG A 162 -3.35 1.72 -16.94
CA ARG A 162 -4.72 2.12 -16.70
C ARG A 162 -5.00 2.15 -15.21
N VAL A 163 -5.73 3.16 -14.77
CA VAL A 163 -6.11 3.36 -13.38
C VAL A 163 -7.61 3.50 -13.22
N HIS A 164 -8.10 3.11 -12.05
CA HIS A 164 -9.39 3.53 -11.52
C HIS A 164 -9.31 3.53 -9.99
N PHE A 165 -9.20 4.69 -9.38
CA PHE A 165 -9.14 4.81 -7.92
C PHE A 165 -9.80 6.09 -7.42
N MET A 166 -10.22 6.07 -6.17
CA MET A 166 -10.61 7.24 -5.39
C MET A 166 -9.52 7.58 -4.38
N TYR A 167 -9.41 8.85 -4.02
CA TYR A 167 -8.49 9.34 -3.00
C TYR A 167 -8.97 10.68 -2.41
N GLY A 168 -8.36 11.13 -1.32
CA GLY A 168 -8.64 12.42 -0.69
C GLY A 168 -9.47 12.34 0.60
N LEU A 169 -9.67 13.50 1.22
CA LEU A 169 -10.46 13.64 2.45
C LEU A 169 -11.95 13.46 2.18
N GLU A 170 -12.66 12.72 3.02
CA GLU A 170 -14.13 12.74 3.07
C GLU A 170 -14.65 14.14 3.48
N PRO A 171 -15.76 14.66 2.90
CA PRO A 171 -16.56 14.13 1.79
C PRO A 171 -16.09 14.61 0.38
N PHE A 172 -14.86 15.09 0.27
CA PHE A 172 -14.28 15.74 -0.92
C PHE A 172 -13.34 14.82 -1.71
N GLN A 173 -13.60 13.52 -1.70
CA GLN A 173 -12.82 12.54 -2.47
C GLN A 173 -12.87 12.86 -3.97
N LYS A 174 -11.74 12.60 -4.64
CA LYS A 174 -11.57 12.69 -6.09
C LYS A 174 -11.51 11.28 -6.67
N GLU A 175 -12.05 11.10 -7.87
CA GLU A 175 -11.97 9.85 -8.64
C GLU A 175 -11.08 10.07 -9.86
N GLU A 176 -10.15 9.15 -10.11
CA GLU A 176 -9.27 9.12 -11.26
C GLU A 176 -9.55 7.86 -12.09
N LEU A 177 -9.80 8.02 -13.39
CA LEU A 177 -10.13 6.94 -14.31
C LEU A 177 -9.54 7.23 -15.70
N GLY A 178 -8.64 6.37 -16.18
CA GLY A 178 -8.07 6.52 -17.51
C GLY A 178 -6.72 5.83 -17.69
N TYR A 179 -6.02 6.19 -18.76
CA TYR A 179 -4.63 5.79 -19.02
C TYR A 179 -3.72 6.97 -18.67
N ILE A 180 -2.75 6.76 -17.78
CA ILE A 180 -1.94 7.86 -17.20
C ILE A 180 -0.47 7.81 -17.59
N MET A 181 0.02 6.67 -18.08
CA MET A 181 1.43 6.41 -18.32
C MET A 181 1.58 5.40 -19.44
N GLY A 182 2.59 5.56 -20.29
CA GLY A 182 2.92 4.66 -21.38
C GLY A 182 4.33 4.08 -21.21
N PHE A 183 4.51 2.84 -21.65
CA PHE A 183 5.81 2.16 -21.72
C PHE A 183 5.98 1.54 -23.11
N SER A 184 7.17 1.62 -23.67
CA SER A 184 7.50 0.94 -24.94
C SER A 184 7.36 -0.58 -24.78
N ALA A 185 6.80 -1.29 -25.76
CA ALA A 185 6.84 -2.76 -25.73
C ALA A 185 8.26 -3.33 -25.96
N LEU A 186 9.13 -2.54 -26.60
CA LEU A 186 10.52 -2.85 -26.88
C LEU A 186 11.42 -1.68 -26.48
N LEU A 187 12.50 -1.96 -25.74
CA LEU A 187 13.64 -1.05 -25.65
C LEU A 187 14.22 -0.86 -27.05
N LYS A 188 14.36 0.40 -27.47
CA LYS A 188 15.17 0.74 -28.63
C LYS A 188 16.63 0.64 -28.21
N SER A 189 17.43 -0.12 -28.96
CA SER A 189 18.87 0.02 -28.94
C SER A 189 19.22 1.40 -29.53
N ASP A 190 19.94 2.21 -28.77
CA ASP A 190 20.61 3.39 -29.33
C ASP A 190 21.73 2.89 -30.26
N ASP A 191 21.66 3.32 -31.53
CA ASP A 191 22.52 2.93 -32.66
C ASP A 191 23.66 3.96 -32.87
#